data_AF-A0A9P7S521-F1
#
_entry.id   AF-A0A9P7S521-F1
#
_cell.length_a   1.000
_cell.length_b   1.000
_cell.length_c   1.000
_cell.angle_alpha   90.00
_cell.angle_beta   90.00
_cell.angle_gamma   90.00
#
_symmetry.space_group_name_H-M   'P 1'
#
loop_
_entity.id
_entity.type
_entity.pdbx_description
1 polymer ?
#
loop_
_entity_poly.entity_id
_entity_poly.type
_entity_poly.pdbx_seq_one_letter_code
_entity_poly.pdbx_strand_id
1 'polypeptide(L)'
;MSNGIDEGPSGGPSSPTENLTDHSFKSLIPAELRSSLDSDRSNTPPINLIPNGSSAETTDEDDTLDPISRLQRELERTRGEKETLATQYRNLVAKLTTMRTTLGNKLKQDAEELDRREQLLHQLTAQNDDLSATVETLKEELIASNEEVDRASNELDLLRNRTLHENTQEALLRDRELRNAQTELERYRMILEERDLNEMKEKAMLDEARGNIETLETEVKLAKAAIERLETSNKLEKERANNLQSVLADFQEAKEHELRQAVKDYESQLLQATQSLAEFKHRALTAELSLEESQANSSRTQELEKEVKEKHLLIGKLRHEAVIINEHLMEALRRLRRNSSDHNVDRRLVTNVLLSFLTTSRADAKRFEMLSLLASILSWNDVEREKAGLQRANANINLSSSSFWRRSSSSSGSGPQPELIKSDETESFSRLWVEFLLTEAASGENPTSTPVSPTKRDSSLPSTPTLGNFSPPSLSPGFKQGLSQISSSAAIASTPNLSLPPKGKEKSES
;
A
#
# COMPACT_ATOMS: atom_id res chain seq x y z
N MET A 1 -17.76 -51.07 -14.94
CA MET A 1 -17.91 -50.72 -16.37
C MET A 1 -16.50 -50.56 -16.92
N SER A 2 -15.90 -51.49 -17.68
CA SER A 2 -16.23 -52.90 -18.01
C SER A 2 -14.87 -53.60 -18.22
N ASN A 3 -14.57 -54.79 -17.69
CA ASN A 3 -15.10 -56.15 -17.97
C ASN A 3 -14.87 -56.65 -19.41
N GLY A 4 -14.11 -57.74 -19.53
CA GLY A 4 -13.93 -58.56 -20.74
C GLY A 4 -12.47 -58.66 -21.24
N ILE A 5 -11.85 -59.78 -21.65
CA ILE A 5 -11.81 -61.24 -21.30
C ILE A 5 -11.22 -61.98 -22.55
N ASP A 6 -10.65 -63.18 -22.36
CA ASP A 6 -10.20 -64.16 -23.39
C ASP A 6 -9.02 -63.79 -24.32
N GLU A 7 -8.34 -64.73 -25.00
CA GLU A 7 -7.80 -66.05 -24.57
C GLU A 7 -6.72 -66.49 -25.60
N GLY A 8 -6.09 -67.66 -25.44
CA GLY A 8 -5.23 -68.29 -26.47
C GLY A 8 -5.99 -69.35 -27.31
N PRO A 9 -5.34 -70.40 -27.87
CA PRO A 9 -3.90 -70.55 -28.17
C PRO A 9 -3.61 -71.19 -29.56
N SER A 10 -2.43 -70.94 -30.14
CA SER A 10 -1.68 -71.81 -31.09
C SER A 10 -0.38 -71.10 -31.53
N GLY A 11 0.71 -71.75 -31.96
CA GLY A 11 1.11 -73.16 -31.95
C GLY A 11 2.56 -73.27 -32.46
N GLY A 12 3.37 -74.21 -31.96
CA GLY A 12 4.74 -74.45 -32.45
C GLY A 12 4.79 -75.55 -33.53
N PRO A 13 5.94 -76.22 -33.77
CA PRO A 13 7.29 -75.95 -33.26
C PRO A 13 8.40 -76.08 -34.35
N SER A 14 9.67 -75.79 -34.01
CA SER A 14 10.81 -76.67 -34.35
C SER A 14 12.14 -76.20 -33.77
N SER A 15 12.76 -77.04 -32.95
CA SER A 15 14.22 -77.08 -32.72
C SER A 15 14.68 -78.51 -32.99
N PRO A 16 15.95 -78.75 -33.33
CA PRO A 16 16.58 -80.04 -33.10
C PRO A 16 17.72 -79.91 -32.07
N THR A 17 17.69 -80.76 -31.05
CA THR A 17 18.83 -81.02 -30.15
C THR A 17 19.67 -82.18 -30.67
N GLU A 18 20.87 -82.34 -30.11
CA GLU A 18 21.71 -83.52 -30.28
C GLU A 18 20.97 -84.81 -29.89
N ASN A 19 21.34 -85.93 -30.50
CA ASN A 19 21.45 -87.21 -29.77
C ASN A 19 22.32 -88.23 -30.50
N LEU A 20 22.87 -89.18 -29.74
CA LEU A 20 23.68 -90.28 -30.26
C LEU A 20 22.78 -91.42 -30.77
N THR A 21 23.23 -92.13 -31.80
CA THR A 21 22.87 -93.54 -32.02
C THR A 21 24.10 -94.34 -32.46
N ASP A 22 24.52 -95.28 -31.62
CA ASP A 22 25.50 -96.33 -31.95
C ASP A 22 24.74 -97.57 -32.46
N HIS A 23 25.14 -98.12 -33.61
CA HIS A 23 24.55 -99.34 -34.16
C HIS A 23 25.53 -100.13 -35.04
N SER A 24 26.11 -101.17 -34.45
CA SER A 24 26.75 -102.28 -35.17
C SER A 24 25.70 -103.25 -35.75
N PHE A 25 25.84 -103.66 -37.02
CA PHE A 25 26.03 -105.08 -37.41
C PHE A 25 26.12 -105.34 -38.93
N LYS A 26 26.83 -106.43 -39.27
CA LYS A 26 26.71 -107.30 -40.48
C LYS A 26 27.24 -106.84 -41.86
N SER A 27 28.39 -107.43 -42.20
CA SER A 27 28.54 -108.49 -43.23
C SER A 27 28.29 -108.19 -44.73
N LEU A 28 29.32 -108.44 -45.55
CA LEU A 28 29.24 -109.42 -46.66
C LEU A 28 30.63 -109.99 -47.02
N ILE A 29 30.69 -111.12 -47.74
CA ILE A 29 31.91 -111.83 -48.20
C ILE A 29 31.75 -112.23 -49.67
N PRO A 30 32.79 -112.05 -50.50
CA PRO A 30 33.25 -113.07 -51.47
C PRO A 30 34.74 -113.42 -51.21
N ALA A 31 35.32 -114.63 -51.38
CA ALA A 31 35.09 -115.78 -52.28
C ALA A 31 35.24 -115.45 -53.77
N GLU A 32 36.12 -116.05 -54.60
CA GLU A 32 37.14 -117.13 -54.42
C GLU A 32 38.20 -116.96 -55.59
N LEU A 33 39.22 -117.77 -55.92
CA LEU A 33 39.64 -119.17 -55.68
C LEU A 33 41.14 -119.35 -56.06
N ARG A 34 41.71 -120.57 -55.90
CA ARG A 34 42.98 -121.16 -56.45
C ARG A 34 44.28 -120.88 -55.67
N SER A 35 45.03 -121.87 -55.15
CA SER A 35 45.58 -123.16 -55.68
C SER A 35 46.97 -122.97 -56.31
N SER A 36 48.02 -123.77 -56.02
CA SER A 36 48.14 -125.04 -55.28
C SER A 36 49.41 -125.11 -54.40
N LEU A 37 49.52 -126.12 -53.53
CA LEU A 37 50.68 -126.40 -52.67
C LEU A 37 51.78 -127.22 -53.35
N ASP A 38 52.95 -127.23 -52.72
CA ASP A 38 54.20 -127.94 -53.05
C ASP A 38 54.31 -129.35 -52.40
N SER A 39 55.13 -130.25 -52.98
CA SER A 39 55.95 -131.31 -52.32
C SER A 39 56.35 -132.42 -53.30
N ASP A 40 57.66 -132.76 -53.35
CA ASP A 40 58.29 -134.09 -53.53
C ASP A 40 57.65 -135.20 -54.42
N ARG A 41 58.39 -135.97 -55.22
CA ARG A 41 59.72 -136.55 -54.94
C ARG A 41 60.40 -137.13 -56.20
N SER A 42 61.71 -137.38 -56.11
CA SER A 42 62.52 -138.00 -57.16
C SER A 42 62.57 -139.54 -57.11
N ASN A 43 62.75 -140.20 -58.28
CA ASN A 43 63.78 -141.24 -58.47
C ASN A 43 64.08 -141.50 -59.96
N THR A 44 65.19 -142.20 -60.26
CA THR A 44 65.74 -142.42 -61.63
C THR A 44 65.99 -143.94 -61.92
N PRO A 45 66.81 -144.42 -62.89
CA PRO A 45 66.23 -145.01 -64.10
C PRO A 45 66.41 -146.54 -64.34
N PRO A 46 67.23 -147.05 -65.29
CA PRO A 46 66.72 -147.85 -66.43
C PRO A 46 67.26 -149.30 -66.44
N ILE A 47 67.07 -150.04 -67.56
CA ILE A 47 68.13 -150.82 -68.24
C ILE A 47 67.64 -151.41 -69.58
N ASN A 48 68.50 -151.40 -70.60
CA ASN A 48 68.34 -152.14 -71.88
C ASN A 48 68.98 -153.54 -71.77
N LEU A 49 68.63 -154.49 -72.64
CA LEU A 49 69.60 -155.23 -73.47
C LEU A 49 68.94 -156.19 -74.48
N ILE A 50 69.73 -156.67 -75.45
CA ILE A 50 69.28 -157.57 -76.54
C ILE A 50 70.07 -158.92 -76.52
N PRO A 51 70.72 -159.40 -77.59
CA PRO A 51 70.35 -160.64 -78.31
C PRO A 51 71.31 -161.83 -78.15
N ASN A 52 70.87 -163.03 -78.57
CA ASN A 52 71.61 -164.02 -79.39
C ASN A 52 70.78 -165.34 -79.52
N GLY A 53 71.05 -166.29 -80.42
CA GLY A 53 72.04 -166.33 -81.52
C GLY A 53 72.92 -167.59 -81.48
N SER A 54 73.22 -168.19 -82.66
CA SER A 54 74.12 -169.36 -82.86
C SER A 54 73.65 -170.71 -82.27
N SER A 55 74.09 -171.90 -82.73
CA SER A 55 74.71 -172.29 -84.00
C SER A 55 74.56 -173.81 -84.24
N ALA A 56 74.92 -174.28 -85.44
CA ALA A 56 75.06 -175.69 -85.79
C ALA A 56 76.41 -176.30 -85.37
N GLU A 57 76.52 -177.63 -85.37
CA GLU A 57 77.70 -178.42 -85.76
C GLU A 57 77.24 -179.85 -86.16
N THR A 58 78.15 -180.67 -86.68
CA THR A 58 77.94 -181.98 -87.31
C THR A 58 78.97 -183.02 -86.85
N THR A 59 78.69 -184.31 -86.94
CA THR A 59 79.70 -185.37 -86.77
C THR A 59 79.45 -186.61 -87.63
N ASP A 60 80.52 -187.41 -87.80
CA ASP A 60 80.57 -188.86 -88.14
C ASP A 60 80.24 -189.30 -89.60
N GLU A 61 80.94 -190.25 -90.24
CA GLU A 61 82.24 -190.92 -89.94
C GLU A 61 82.89 -191.53 -91.23
N ASP A 62 83.90 -192.40 -91.08
CA ASP A 62 84.45 -193.38 -92.05
C ASP A 62 85.18 -192.91 -93.35
N ASP A 63 85.90 -193.80 -94.07
CA ASP A 63 87.03 -194.61 -93.58
C ASP A 63 88.04 -194.90 -94.74
N THR A 64 89.24 -195.37 -94.38
CA THR A 64 90.35 -195.91 -95.21
C THR A 64 90.35 -195.67 -96.73
N LEU A 65 91.10 -194.66 -97.20
CA LEU A 65 92.37 -194.86 -97.96
C LEU A 65 93.05 -193.53 -98.37
N ASP A 66 94.38 -193.59 -98.45
CA ASP A 66 95.38 -192.64 -98.99
C ASP A 66 95.40 -191.16 -98.45
N PRO A 67 96.48 -190.74 -97.75
CA PRO A 67 96.43 -189.58 -96.83
C PRO A 67 96.53 -188.19 -97.48
N ILE A 68 96.97 -188.08 -98.74
CA ILE A 68 97.27 -186.77 -99.36
C ILE A 68 95.99 -186.00 -99.71
N SER A 69 94.89 -186.71 -100.00
CA SER A 69 93.63 -186.10 -100.46
C SER A 69 92.80 -185.41 -99.36
N ARG A 70 92.96 -185.83 -98.08
CA ARG A 70 92.12 -185.36 -96.96
C ARG A 70 92.43 -183.91 -96.58
N LEU A 71 93.73 -183.56 -96.47
CA LEU A 71 94.22 -182.21 -96.11
C LEU A 71 93.68 -181.10 -97.02
N GLN A 72 93.45 -181.39 -98.30
CA GLN A 72 92.97 -180.40 -99.26
C GLN A 72 91.51 -179.98 -99.00
N ARG A 73 90.71 -180.82 -98.32
CA ARG A 73 89.30 -180.55 -98.01
C ARG A 73 89.14 -179.69 -96.74
N GLU A 74 90.00 -179.87 -95.74
CA GLU A 74 90.02 -179.02 -94.52
C GLU A 74 90.39 -177.56 -94.83
N LEU A 75 91.31 -177.35 -95.79
CA LEU A 75 91.74 -176.01 -96.21
C LEU A 75 90.59 -175.21 -96.85
N GLU A 76 89.69 -175.86 -97.58
CA GLU A 76 88.51 -175.20 -98.17
C GLU A 76 87.43 -174.92 -97.12
N ARG A 77 87.18 -175.84 -96.18
CA ARG A 77 86.22 -175.62 -95.07
C ARG A 77 86.62 -174.43 -94.20
N THR A 78 87.88 -174.39 -93.76
CA THR A 78 88.42 -173.29 -92.93
C THR A 78 88.45 -171.94 -93.66
N ARG A 79 88.47 -171.93 -95.00
CA ARG A 79 88.27 -170.72 -95.82
C ARG A 79 86.84 -170.19 -95.74
N GLY A 80 85.84 -171.05 -95.93
CA GLY A 80 84.43 -170.67 -95.89
C GLY A 80 84.03 -170.08 -94.53
N GLU A 81 84.43 -170.73 -93.44
CA GLU A 81 84.19 -170.26 -92.08
C GLU A 81 84.82 -168.87 -91.85
N LYS A 82 86.06 -168.66 -92.32
CA LYS A 82 86.75 -167.36 -92.26
C LYS A 82 86.04 -166.25 -93.06
N GLU A 83 85.42 -166.56 -94.20
CA GLU A 83 84.62 -165.60 -94.98
C GLU A 83 83.33 -165.19 -94.22
N THR A 84 82.66 -166.13 -93.56
CA THR A 84 81.49 -165.83 -92.72
C THR A 84 81.84 -164.97 -91.50
N LEU A 85 82.97 -165.25 -90.84
CA LEU A 85 83.48 -164.41 -89.75
C LEU A 85 83.91 -163.02 -90.25
N ALA A 86 84.54 -162.92 -91.43
CA ALA A 86 84.92 -161.64 -92.02
C ALA A 86 83.71 -160.78 -92.41
N THR A 87 82.62 -161.38 -92.89
CA THR A 87 81.37 -160.65 -93.19
C THR A 87 80.61 -160.26 -91.93
N GLN A 88 80.61 -161.08 -90.87
CA GLN A 88 80.11 -160.70 -89.54
C GLN A 88 80.92 -159.53 -88.95
N TYR A 89 82.25 -159.58 -89.04
CA TYR A 89 83.13 -158.50 -88.55
C TYR A 89 82.92 -157.19 -89.31
N ARG A 90 82.79 -157.24 -90.65
CA ARG A 90 82.43 -156.05 -91.45
C ARG A 90 81.06 -155.49 -91.08
N ASN A 91 80.05 -156.33 -90.87
CA ASN A 91 78.73 -155.88 -90.42
C ASN A 91 78.74 -155.26 -89.02
N LEU A 92 79.56 -155.80 -88.10
CA LEU A 92 79.75 -155.23 -86.77
C LEU A 92 80.45 -153.87 -86.85
N VAL A 93 81.55 -153.76 -87.62
CA VAL A 93 82.28 -152.50 -87.84
C VAL A 93 81.41 -151.46 -88.55
N ALA A 94 80.58 -151.87 -89.51
CA ALA A 94 79.61 -150.98 -90.16
C ALA A 94 78.59 -150.46 -89.13
N LYS A 95 77.99 -151.33 -88.30
CA LYS A 95 77.08 -150.93 -87.21
C LYS A 95 77.75 -150.03 -86.17
N LEU A 96 79.01 -150.29 -85.83
CA LEU A 96 79.81 -149.45 -84.92
C LEU A 96 80.11 -148.08 -85.52
N THR A 97 80.38 -148.02 -86.82
CA THR A 97 80.63 -146.77 -87.55
C THR A 97 79.34 -145.96 -87.68
N THR A 98 78.20 -146.59 -88.01
CA THR A 98 76.90 -145.90 -88.01
C THR A 98 76.51 -145.46 -86.61
N MET A 99 76.71 -146.27 -85.56
CA MET A 99 76.43 -145.82 -84.19
C MET A 99 77.35 -144.68 -83.78
N ARG A 100 78.65 -144.71 -84.13
CA ARG A 100 79.57 -143.59 -83.88
C ARG A 100 79.14 -142.31 -84.59
N THR A 101 78.68 -142.37 -85.84
CA THR A 101 78.24 -141.18 -86.57
C THR A 101 76.86 -140.71 -86.12
N THR A 102 75.88 -141.59 -85.88
CA THR A 102 74.57 -141.18 -85.35
C THR A 102 74.66 -140.66 -83.92
N LEU A 103 75.47 -141.29 -83.06
CA LEU A 103 75.64 -140.84 -81.68
C LEU A 103 76.53 -139.59 -81.60
N GLY A 104 77.56 -139.47 -82.45
CA GLY A 104 78.35 -138.24 -82.56
C GLY A 104 77.53 -137.05 -83.08
N ASN A 105 76.68 -137.27 -84.09
CA ASN A 105 75.77 -136.24 -84.60
C ASN A 105 74.68 -135.91 -83.56
N LYS A 106 74.14 -136.91 -82.85
CA LYS A 106 73.21 -136.66 -81.73
C LYS A 106 73.87 -135.88 -80.60
N LEU A 107 75.00 -136.33 -80.06
CA LEU A 107 75.71 -135.59 -78.99
C LEU A 107 76.09 -134.17 -79.41
N LYS A 108 76.41 -133.93 -80.69
CA LYS A 108 76.62 -132.58 -81.23
C LYS A 108 75.33 -131.77 -81.31
N GLN A 109 74.23 -132.37 -81.79
CA GLN A 109 72.91 -131.73 -81.82
C GLN A 109 72.41 -131.44 -80.40
N ASP A 110 72.47 -132.41 -79.50
CA ASP A 110 72.08 -132.32 -78.09
C ASP A 110 72.91 -131.24 -77.37
N ALA A 111 74.22 -131.12 -77.65
CA ALA A 111 75.07 -130.06 -77.13
C ALA A 111 74.71 -128.68 -77.71
N GLU A 112 74.44 -128.55 -79.01
CA GLU A 112 73.96 -127.29 -79.59
C GLU A 112 72.52 -126.94 -79.16
N GLU A 113 71.70 -127.92 -78.80
CA GLU A 113 70.35 -127.73 -78.28
C GLU A 113 70.39 -127.34 -76.79
N LEU A 114 71.37 -127.86 -76.05
CA LEU A 114 71.69 -127.48 -74.68
C LEU A 114 72.29 -126.06 -74.63
N ASP A 115 73.25 -125.72 -75.49
CA ASP A 115 73.79 -124.36 -75.64
C ASP A 115 72.69 -123.35 -75.99
N ARG A 116 71.78 -123.66 -76.93
CA ARG A 116 70.60 -122.81 -77.20
C ARG A 116 69.65 -122.71 -76.00
N ARG A 117 69.50 -123.77 -75.20
CA ARG A 117 68.72 -123.71 -73.94
C ARG A 117 69.42 -122.88 -72.87
N GLU A 118 70.74 -122.95 -72.74
CA GLU A 118 71.53 -122.15 -71.79
C GLU A 118 71.52 -120.67 -72.19
N GLN A 119 71.63 -120.35 -73.49
CA GLN A 119 71.47 -118.99 -74.00
C GLN A 119 70.05 -118.44 -73.76
N LEU A 120 69.00 -119.26 -74.01
CA LEU A 120 67.61 -118.88 -73.69
C LEU A 120 67.38 -118.74 -72.19
N LEU A 121 67.97 -119.61 -71.36
CA LEU A 121 67.91 -119.48 -69.90
C LEU A 121 68.63 -118.22 -69.43
N HIS A 122 69.82 -117.91 -69.93
CA HIS A 122 70.50 -116.65 -69.62
C HIS A 122 69.71 -115.43 -70.05
N GLN A 123 69.04 -115.47 -71.21
CA GLN A 123 68.15 -114.40 -71.66
C GLN A 123 66.90 -114.26 -70.77
N LEU A 124 66.27 -115.38 -70.40
CA LEU A 124 65.10 -115.40 -69.50
C LEU A 124 65.46 -114.98 -68.08
N THR A 125 66.62 -115.38 -67.55
CA THR A 125 67.13 -114.94 -66.25
C THR A 125 67.42 -113.45 -66.29
N ALA A 126 68.18 -112.95 -67.27
CA ALA A 126 68.43 -111.51 -67.41
C ALA A 126 67.13 -110.69 -67.55
N GLN A 127 66.15 -111.17 -68.31
CA GLN A 127 64.82 -110.54 -68.39
C GLN A 127 64.05 -110.60 -67.07
N ASN A 128 64.18 -111.67 -66.29
CA ASN A 128 63.54 -111.80 -64.98
C ASN A 128 64.24 -110.92 -63.93
N ASP A 129 65.58 -110.77 -64.02
CA ASP A 129 66.38 -109.86 -63.21
C ASP A 129 66.00 -108.41 -63.53
N ASP A 130 65.96 -108.01 -64.81
CA ASP A 130 65.49 -106.69 -65.28
C ASP A 130 64.04 -106.40 -64.85
N LEU A 131 63.15 -107.40 -64.95
CA LEU A 131 61.75 -107.28 -64.49
C LEU A 131 61.67 -107.20 -62.97
N SER A 132 62.52 -107.90 -62.23
CA SER A 132 62.56 -107.81 -60.76
C SER A 132 63.05 -106.43 -60.32
N ALA A 133 64.11 -105.90 -60.94
CA ALA A 133 64.65 -104.59 -60.67
C ALA A 133 63.64 -103.48 -61.00
N THR A 134 62.96 -103.54 -62.15
CA THR A 134 61.91 -102.56 -62.49
C THR A 134 60.67 -102.69 -61.61
N VAL A 135 60.32 -103.89 -61.13
CA VAL A 135 59.27 -104.09 -60.12
C VAL A 135 59.70 -103.58 -58.74
N GLU A 136 60.99 -103.62 -58.40
CA GLU A 136 61.52 -103.02 -57.17
C GLU A 136 61.54 -101.48 -57.24
N THR A 137 62.05 -100.87 -58.32
CA THR A 137 61.99 -99.41 -58.47
C THR A 137 60.54 -98.90 -58.51
N LEU A 138 59.61 -99.60 -59.17
CA LEU A 138 58.20 -99.22 -59.16
C LEU A 138 57.53 -99.38 -57.78
N LYS A 139 58.02 -100.28 -56.91
CA LYS A 139 57.59 -100.34 -55.50
C LYS A 139 58.16 -99.18 -54.69
N GLU A 140 59.44 -98.85 -54.87
CA GLU A 140 60.08 -97.73 -54.20
C GLU A 140 59.42 -96.39 -54.59
N GLU A 141 59.15 -96.18 -55.88
CA GLU A 141 58.39 -95.03 -56.38
C GLU A 141 56.95 -95.00 -55.84
N LEU A 142 56.27 -96.14 -55.77
CA LEU A 142 54.91 -96.23 -55.20
C LEU A 142 54.91 -95.92 -53.69
N ILE A 143 55.90 -96.40 -52.94
CA ILE A 143 56.06 -96.10 -51.50
C ILE A 143 56.34 -94.62 -51.32
N ALA A 144 57.33 -94.06 -52.03
CA ALA A 144 57.68 -92.65 -51.95
C ALA A 144 56.50 -91.73 -52.35
N SER A 145 55.74 -92.10 -53.38
CA SER A 145 54.53 -91.38 -53.78
C SER A 145 53.41 -91.49 -52.76
N ASN A 146 53.27 -92.62 -52.06
CA ASN A 146 52.25 -92.80 -51.03
C ASN A 146 52.61 -91.99 -49.77
N GLU A 147 53.89 -92.03 -49.35
CA GLU A 147 54.39 -91.17 -48.27
C GLU A 147 54.20 -89.67 -48.58
N GLU A 148 54.35 -89.25 -49.84
CA GLU A 148 54.13 -87.86 -50.25
C GLU A 148 52.63 -87.47 -50.24
N VAL A 149 51.73 -88.39 -50.59
CA VAL A 149 50.28 -88.21 -50.40
C VAL A 149 49.92 -88.16 -48.92
N ASP A 150 50.54 -88.98 -48.08
CA ASP A 150 50.37 -88.92 -46.62
C ASP A 150 50.89 -87.59 -46.07
N ARG A 151 52.06 -87.08 -46.50
CA ARG A 151 52.54 -85.74 -46.12
C ARG A 151 51.57 -84.64 -46.55
N ALA A 152 51.15 -84.62 -47.82
CA ALA A 152 50.28 -83.59 -48.37
C ALA A 152 48.88 -83.60 -47.74
N SER A 153 48.35 -84.79 -47.39
CA SER A 153 47.06 -84.91 -46.68
C SER A 153 47.16 -84.40 -45.24
N ASN A 154 48.22 -84.74 -44.50
CA ASN A 154 48.49 -84.19 -43.18
C ASN A 154 48.68 -82.66 -43.21
N GLU A 155 49.40 -82.10 -44.20
CA GLU A 155 49.51 -80.65 -44.36
C GLU A 155 48.15 -79.99 -44.68
N LEU A 156 47.35 -80.58 -45.57
CA LEU A 156 45.99 -80.08 -45.87
C LEU A 156 45.08 -80.09 -44.63
N ASP A 157 45.14 -81.14 -43.81
CA ASP A 157 44.32 -81.23 -42.60
C ASP A 157 44.86 -80.35 -41.46
N LEU A 158 46.17 -80.12 -41.36
CA LEU A 158 46.73 -79.08 -40.50
C LEU A 158 46.29 -77.68 -40.94
N LEU A 159 46.29 -77.37 -42.24
CA LEU A 159 45.82 -76.10 -42.78
C LEU A 159 44.30 -75.93 -42.61
N ARG A 160 43.50 -76.98 -42.78
CA ARG A 160 42.05 -76.98 -42.48
C ARG A 160 41.79 -76.74 -40.99
N ASN A 161 42.43 -77.49 -40.10
CA ASN A 161 42.26 -77.31 -38.66
C ASN A 161 42.70 -75.91 -38.20
N ARG A 162 43.81 -75.39 -38.76
CA ARG A 162 44.26 -74.02 -38.52
C ARG A 162 43.26 -72.98 -39.00
N THR A 163 42.80 -73.06 -40.25
CA THR A 163 41.86 -72.07 -40.81
C THR A 163 40.48 -72.13 -40.15
N LEU A 164 40.02 -73.31 -39.72
CA LEU A 164 38.84 -73.46 -38.87
C LEU A 164 39.05 -72.82 -37.49
N HIS A 165 40.21 -73.01 -36.86
CA HIS A 165 40.52 -72.38 -35.58
C HIS A 165 40.61 -70.84 -35.69
N GLU A 166 41.33 -70.32 -36.69
CA GLU A 166 41.44 -68.88 -36.95
C GLU A 166 40.06 -68.26 -37.25
N ASN A 167 39.22 -68.91 -38.06
CA ASN A 167 37.84 -68.47 -38.34
C ASN A 167 36.95 -68.50 -37.07
N THR A 168 37.01 -69.55 -36.26
CA THR A 168 36.25 -69.57 -34.98
C THR A 168 36.72 -68.52 -33.99
N GLN A 169 38.03 -68.24 -33.95
CA GLN A 169 38.57 -67.14 -33.14
C GLN A 169 38.12 -65.77 -33.65
N GLU A 170 38.17 -65.52 -34.96
CA GLU A 170 37.69 -64.28 -35.58
C GLU A 170 36.17 -64.08 -35.35
N ALA A 171 35.38 -65.15 -35.47
CA ALA A 171 33.95 -65.13 -35.19
C ALA A 171 33.66 -64.78 -33.72
N LEU A 172 34.38 -65.38 -32.76
CA LEU A 172 34.24 -65.07 -31.32
C LEU A 172 34.68 -63.63 -30.99
N LEU A 173 35.69 -63.10 -31.67
CA LEU A 173 36.11 -61.70 -31.52
C LEU A 173 35.04 -60.75 -32.08
N ARG A 174 34.52 -61.00 -33.28
CA ARG A 174 33.42 -60.21 -33.88
C ARG A 174 32.14 -60.26 -33.05
N ASP A 175 31.77 -61.42 -32.53
CA ASP A 175 30.61 -61.60 -31.64
C ASP A 175 30.79 -60.84 -30.31
N ARG A 176 32.02 -60.78 -29.77
CA ARG A 176 32.35 -59.94 -28.62
C ARG A 176 32.30 -58.44 -28.94
N GLU A 177 32.83 -58.03 -30.08
CA GLU A 177 32.80 -56.63 -30.55
C GLU A 177 31.36 -56.15 -30.78
N LEU A 178 30.52 -56.97 -31.41
CA LEU A 178 29.09 -56.70 -31.61
C LEU A 178 28.35 -56.57 -30.28
N ARG A 179 28.58 -57.47 -29.30
CA ARG A 179 27.99 -57.34 -27.96
C ARG A 179 28.46 -56.06 -27.24
N ASN A 180 29.76 -55.74 -27.31
CA ASN A 180 30.27 -54.50 -26.72
C ASN A 180 29.55 -53.28 -27.33
N ALA A 181 29.52 -53.18 -28.67
CA ALA A 181 28.86 -52.09 -29.38
C ALA A 181 27.36 -52.00 -29.09
N GLN A 182 26.66 -53.14 -28.96
CA GLN A 182 25.26 -53.18 -28.51
C GLN A 182 25.10 -52.59 -27.11
N THR A 183 25.91 -53.01 -26.13
CA THR A 183 25.82 -52.45 -24.77
C THR A 183 26.21 -50.97 -24.69
N GLU A 184 27.08 -50.48 -25.58
CA GLU A 184 27.40 -49.07 -25.69
C GLU A 184 26.24 -48.27 -26.30
N LEU A 185 25.61 -48.76 -27.36
CA LEU A 185 24.40 -48.15 -27.93
C LEU A 185 23.24 -48.11 -26.92
N GLU A 186 23.04 -49.16 -26.13
CA GLU A 186 22.05 -49.20 -25.06
C GLU A 186 22.36 -48.16 -23.95
N ARG A 187 23.64 -48.01 -23.56
CA ARG A 187 24.07 -46.96 -22.62
C ARG A 187 23.84 -45.56 -23.19
N TYR A 188 24.23 -45.29 -24.43
CA TYR A 188 24.00 -43.99 -25.06
C TYR A 188 22.51 -43.68 -25.18
N ARG A 189 21.68 -44.68 -25.49
CA ARG A 189 20.22 -44.55 -25.48
C ARG A 189 19.69 -44.20 -24.09
N MET A 190 20.11 -44.91 -23.04
CA MET A 190 19.71 -44.58 -21.66
C MET A 190 20.14 -43.17 -21.23
N ILE A 191 21.35 -42.74 -21.61
CA ILE A 191 21.85 -41.39 -21.30
C ILE A 191 21.04 -40.31 -22.04
N LEU A 192 20.58 -40.58 -23.26
CA LEU A 192 19.67 -39.69 -24.00
C LEU A 192 18.28 -39.65 -23.34
N GLU A 193 17.70 -40.81 -23.00
CA GLU A 193 16.40 -40.89 -22.31
C GLU A 193 16.44 -40.20 -20.92
N GLU A 194 17.54 -40.34 -20.16
CA GLU A 194 17.76 -39.62 -18.91
C GLU A 194 17.92 -38.10 -19.13
N ARG A 195 18.68 -37.69 -20.16
CA ARG A 195 18.85 -36.29 -20.51
C ARG A 195 17.51 -35.65 -20.87
N ASP A 196 16.74 -36.24 -21.77
CA ASP A 196 15.46 -35.71 -22.22
C ASP A 196 14.49 -35.57 -21.05
N LEU A 197 14.46 -36.57 -20.16
CA LEU A 197 13.68 -36.56 -18.92
C LEU A 197 14.14 -35.47 -17.94
N ASN A 198 15.45 -35.19 -17.85
CA ASN A 198 15.97 -34.09 -17.03
C ASN A 198 15.71 -32.71 -17.66
N GLU A 199 15.78 -32.58 -18.99
CA GLU A 199 15.35 -31.36 -19.68
C GLU A 199 13.84 -31.10 -19.50
N MET A 200 13.00 -32.15 -19.47
CA MET A 200 11.57 -32.00 -19.15
C MET A 200 11.34 -31.55 -17.71
N LYS A 201 12.08 -32.09 -16.73
CA LYS A 201 12.04 -31.60 -15.33
C LYS A 201 12.45 -30.13 -15.24
N GLU A 202 13.55 -29.74 -15.91
CA GLU A 202 14.03 -28.36 -15.89
C GLU A 202 12.98 -27.40 -16.50
N LYS A 203 12.38 -27.75 -17.64
CA LYS A 203 11.29 -26.99 -18.27
C LYS A 203 10.09 -26.86 -17.32
N ALA A 204 9.66 -27.94 -16.67
CA ALA A 204 8.57 -27.90 -15.69
C ALA A 204 8.88 -27.01 -14.48
N MET A 205 10.09 -27.08 -13.92
CA MET A 205 10.54 -26.21 -12.83
C MET A 205 10.62 -24.73 -13.25
N LEU A 206 11.03 -24.45 -14.49
CA LEU A 206 11.07 -23.10 -15.05
C LEU A 206 9.66 -22.53 -15.29
N ASP A 207 8.72 -23.36 -15.75
CA ASP A 207 7.33 -22.95 -15.96
C ASP A 207 6.58 -22.76 -14.62
N GLU A 208 6.86 -23.59 -13.61
CA GLU A 208 6.38 -23.37 -12.24
C GLU A 208 6.96 -22.07 -11.65
N ALA A 209 8.27 -21.82 -11.80
CA ALA A 209 8.90 -20.59 -11.35
C ALA A 209 8.34 -19.34 -12.07
N ARG A 210 8.03 -19.44 -13.38
CA ARG A 210 7.36 -18.39 -14.15
C ARG A 210 5.95 -18.12 -13.63
N GLY A 211 5.14 -19.16 -13.43
CA GLY A 211 3.80 -19.03 -12.85
C GLY A 211 3.83 -18.37 -11.47
N ASN A 212 4.78 -18.73 -10.63
CA ASN A 212 5.00 -18.12 -9.32
C ASN A 212 5.46 -16.64 -9.39
N ILE A 213 6.22 -16.26 -10.42
CA ILE A 213 6.56 -14.84 -10.68
C ILE A 213 5.32 -14.08 -11.15
N GLU A 214 4.51 -14.64 -12.04
CA GLU A 214 3.28 -14.01 -12.53
C GLU A 214 2.24 -13.80 -11.42
N THR A 215 2.03 -14.78 -10.53
CA THR A 215 1.14 -14.62 -9.38
C THR A 215 1.65 -13.54 -8.43
N LEU A 216 2.92 -13.58 -8.01
CA LEU A 216 3.52 -12.54 -7.16
C LEU A 216 3.46 -11.15 -7.81
N GLU A 217 3.64 -11.04 -9.13
CA GLU A 217 3.43 -9.80 -9.85
C GLU A 217 1.98 -9.29 -9.76
N THR A 218 0.98 -10.17 -9.89
CA THR A 218 -0.43 -9.77 -9.72
C THR A 218 -0.75 -9.37 -8.28
N GLU A 219 -0.21 -10.07 -7.28
CA GLU A 219 -0.37 -9.71 -5.86
C GLU A 219 0.27 -8.35 -5.56
N VAL A 220 1.47 -8.07 -6.07
CA VAL A 220 2.13 -6.76 -5.92
C VAL A 220 1.34 -5.64 -6.62
N LYS A 221 0.74 -5.90 -7.79
CA LYS A 221 -0.13 -4.94 -8.50
C LYS A 221 -1.42 -4.66 -7.69
N LEU A 222 -2.04 -5.70 -7.13
CA LEU A 222 -3.22 -5.57 -6.26
C LEU A 222 -2.92 -4.84 -4.94
N ALA A 223 -1.79 -5.15 -4.30
CA ALA A 223 -1.35 -4.51 -3.06
C ALA A 223 -1.07 -3.01 -3.26
N LYS A 224 -0.42 -2.62 -4.36
CA LYS A 224 -0.22 -1.20 -4.73
C LYS A 224 -1.56 -0.47 -4.92
N ALA A 225 -2.48 -1.06 -5.69
CA ALA A 225 -3.82 -0.49 -5.88
C ALA A 225 -4.64 -0.41 -4.58
N ALA A 226 -4.40 -1.29 -3.60
CA ALA A 226 -4.99 -1.19 -2.27
C ALA A 226 -4.39 -0.04 -1.44
N ILE A 227 -3.06 0.14 -1.48
CA ILE A 227 -2.37 1.25 -0.81
C ILE A 227 -2.83 2.60 -1.38
N GLU A 228 -2.94 2.75 -2.70
CA GLU A 228 -3.43 3.98 -3.34
C GLU A 228 -4.87 4.35 -2.92
N ARG A 229 -5.74 3.35 -2.73
CA ARG A 229 -7.11 3.53 -2.22
C ARG A 229 -7.12 3.96 -0.74
N LEU A 230 -6.25 3.38 0.09
CA LEU A 230 -6.11 3.78 1.49
C LEU A 230 -5.53 5.18 1.62
N GLU A 231 -4.53 5.53 0.82
CA GLU A 231 -3.97 6.88 0.76
C GLU A 231 -5.00 7.93 0.33
N THR A 232 -5.77 7.66 -0.71
CA THR A 232 -6.81 8.60 -1.18
C THR A 232 -7.94 8.74 -0.16
N SER A 233 -8.36 7.66 0.49
CA SER A 233 -9.29 7.73 1.63
C SER A 233 -8.73 8.56 2.78
N ASN A 234 -7.45 8.38 3.12
CA ASN A 234 -6.80 9.12 4.22
C ASN A 234 -6.58 10.60 3.90
N LYS A 235 -6.35 10.96 2.63
CA LYS A 235 -6.30 12.35 2.14
C LYS A 235 -7.67 13.02 2.30
N LEU A 236 -8.74 12.37 1.82
CA LEU A 236 -10.13 12.85 1.99
C LEU A 236 -10.55 12.95 3.47
N GLU A 237 -10.09 12.05 4.33
CA GLU A 237 -10.35 12.10 5.77
C GLU A 237 -9.61 13.26 6.45
N LYS A 238 -8.35 13.51 6.09
CA LYS A 238 -7.59 14.69 6.53
C LYS A 238 -8.23 16.01 6.05
N GLU A 239 -8.70 16.07 4.81
CA GLU A 239 -9.43 17.23 4.29
C GLU A 239 -10.72 17.51 5.07
N ARG A 240 -11.50 16.46 5.41
CA ARG A 240 -12.67 16.57 6.29
C ARG A 240 -12.31 17.01 7.70
N ALA A 241 -11.24 16.47 8.29
CA ALA A 241 -10.77 16.84 9.61
C ALA A 241 -10.32 18.32 9.66
N ASN A 242 -9.55 18.76 8.65
CA ASN A 242 -9.11 20.14 8.50
C ASN A 242 -10.31 21.10 8.30
N ASN A 243 -11.29 20.71 7.48
CA ASN A 243 -12.51 21.51 7.28
C ASN A 243 -13.35 21.62 8.57
N LEU A 244 -13.53 20.52 9.31
CA LEU A 244 -14.20 20.54 10.60
C LEU A 244 -13.42 21.38 11.63
N GLN A 245 -12.09 21.31 11.64
CA GLN A 245 -11.26 22.14 12.49
C GLN A 245 -11.38 23.64 12.15
N SER A 246 -11.47 24.00 10.87
CA SER A 246 -11.75 25.38 10.44
C SER A 246 -13.11 25.84 10.94
N VAL A 247 -14.18 25.07 10.68
CA VAL A 247 -15.54 25.41 11.11
C VAL A 247 -15.66 25.51 12.65
N LEU A 248 -14.90 24.70 13.40
CA LEU A 248 -14.81 24.81 14.86
C LEU A 248 -14.04 26.05 15.31
N ALA A 249 -12.98 26.46 14.60
CA ALA A 249 -12.26 27.70 14.88
C ALA A 249 -13.14 28.93 14.56
N ASP A 250 -13.80 28.95 13.40
CA ASP A 250 -14.74 30.00 12.99
C ASP A 250 -15.89 30.14 14.01
N PHE A 251 -16.42 29.01 14.51
CA PHE A 251 -17.45 29.00 15.55
C PHE A 251 -16.92 29.48 16.91
N GLN A 252 -15.67 29.14 17.27
CA GLN A 252 -15.03 29.63 18.49
C GLN A 252 -14.78 31.14 18.44
N GLU A 253 -14.26 31.68 17.33
CA GLU A 253 -14.08 33.12 17.14
C GLU A 253 -15.42 33.86 17.15
N ALA A 254 -16.44 33.35 16.45
CA ALA A 254 -17.79 33.92 16.47
C ALA A 254 -18.39 33.93 17.88
N LYS A 255 -18.22 32.85 18.66
CA LYS A 255 -18.69 32.79 20.05
C LYS A 255 -17.88 33.64 21.02
N GLU A 256 -16.58 33.81 20.80
CA GLU A 256 -15.78 34.75 21.59
C GLU A 256 -16.17 36.20 21.26
N HIS A 257 -16.44 36.52 19.99
CA HIS A 257 -16.93 37.83 19.59
C HIS A 257 -18.31 38.14 20.20
N GLU A 258 -19.25 37.21 20.13
CA GLU A 258 -20.58 37.30 20.77
C GLU A 258 -20.45 37.53 22.29
N LEU A 259 -19.57 36.77 22.96
CA LEU A 259 -19.33 36.92 24.40
C LEU A 259 -18.68 38.26 24.75
N ARG A 260 -17.65 38.70 24.00
CA ARG A 260 -16.98 40.00 24.18
C ARG A 260 -17.97 41.16 23.97
N GLN A 261 -18.85 41.06 22.98
CA GLN A 261 -19.88 42.06 22.73
C GLN A 261 -20.94 42.08 23.85
N ALA A 262 -21.41 40.91 24.30
CA ALA A 262 -22.34 40.82 25.43
C ALA A 262 -21.74 41.37 26.74
N VAL A 263 -20.47 41.09 27.03
CA VAL A 263 -19.74 41.68 28.17
C VAL A 263 -19.71 43.20 28.07
N LYS A 264 -19.33 43.75 26.91
CA LYS A 264 -19.31 45.20 26.66
C LYS A 264 -20.68 45.85 26.79
N ASP A 265 -21.75 45.18 26.37
CA ASP A 265 -23.12 45.67 26.51
C ASP A 265 -23.60 45.64 27.97
N TYR A 266 -23.21 44.63 28.76
CA TYR A 266 -23.45 44.62 30.21
C TYR A 266 -22.60 45.66 30.96
N GLU A 267 -21.35 45.89 30.56
CA GLU A 267 -20.51 46.99 31.08
C GLU A 267 -21.13 48.35 30.78
N SER A 268 -21.66 48.57 29.56
CA SER A 268 -22.36 49.80 29.21
C SER A 268 -23.65 49.99 30.03
N GLN A 269 -24.44 48.92 30.21
CA GLN A 269 -25.62 48.96 31.09
C GLN A 269 -25.25 49.24 32.54
N LEU A 270 -24.16 48.67 33.05
CA LEU A 270 -23.66 48.93 34.41
C LEU A 270 -23.19 50.38 34.58
N LEU A 271 -22.52 50.96 33.59
CA LEU A 271 -22.12 52.37 33.59
C LEU A 271 -23.35 53.30 33.54
N GLN A 272 -24.36 52.99 32.71
CA GLN A 272 -25.61 53.76 32.66
C GLN A 272 -26.42 53.64 33.98
N ALA A 273 -26.47 52.44 34.57
CA ALA A 273 -27.14 52.20 35.85
C ALA A 273 -26.41 52.90 37.02
N THR A 274 -25.08 52.90 37.03
CA THR A 274 -24.29 53.61 38.06
C THR A 274 -24.33 55.12 37.89
N GLN A 275 -24.31 55.65 36.66
CA GLN A 275 -24.52 57.07 36.39
C GLN A 275 -25.91 57.52 36.83
N SER A 276 -26.97 56.85 36.38
CA SER A 276 -28.35 57.22 36.76
C SER A 276 -28.58 57.09 38.27
N LEU A 277 -28.01 56.09 38.93
CA LEU A 277 -27.99 55.98 40.39
C LEU A 277 -27.24 57.14 41.07
N ALA A 278 -26.13 57.62 40.50
CA ALA A 278 -25.43 58.80 40.99
C ALA A 278 -26.26 60.08 40.79
N GLU A 279 -26.94 60.23 39.65
CA GLU A 279 -27.88 61.34 39.41
C GLU A 279 -29.08 61.30 40.36
N PHE A 280 -29.68 60.13 40.62
CA PHE A 280 -30.77 59.99 41.58
C PHE A 280 -30.31 60.30 43.01
N LYS A 281 -29.11 59.87 43.42
CA LYS A 281 -28.50 60.28 44.69
C LYS A 281 -28.26 61.79 44.76
N HIS A 282 -27.77 62.41 43.68
CA HIS A 282 -27.57 63.86 43.65
C HIS A 282 -28.90 64.62 43.75
N ARG A 283 -29.92 64.23 42.96
CA ARG A 283 -31.28 64.78 43.03
C ARG A 283 -31.90 64.62 44.42
N ALA A 284 -31.70 63.45 45.06
CA ALA A 284 -32.17 63.20 46.43
C ALA A 284 -31.48 64.13 47.44
N LEU A 285 -30.15 64.23 47.43
CA LEU A 285 -29.40 65.13 48.31
C LEU A 285 -29.76 66.61 48.10
N THR A 286 -29.96 67.04 46.86
CA THR A 286 -30.44 68.41 46.56
C THR A 286 -31.86 68.63 47.06
N ALA A 287 -32.75 67.66 46.94
CA ALA A 287 -34.10 67.72 47.49
C ALA A 287 -34.09 67.76 49.02
N GLU A 288 -33.29 66.92 49.68
CA GLU A 288 -33.08 66.88 51.14
C GLU A 288 -32.54 68.22 51.66
N LEU A 289 -31.51 68.79 51.01
CA LEU A 289 -30.99 70.13 51.35
C LEU A 289 -32.04 71.24 51.16
N SER A 290 -32.82 71.20 50.08
CA SER A 290 -33.90 72.18 49.85
C SER A 290 -35.05 72.03 50.86
N LEU A 291 -35.30 70.81 51.36
CA LEU A 291 -36.26 70.53 52.41
C LEU A 291 -35.76 71.01 53.77
N GLU A 292 -34.47 70.81 54.08
CA GLU A 292 -33.83 71.36 55.28
C GLU A 292 -33.84 72.89 55.27
N GLU A 293 -33.50 73.53 54.15
CA GLU A 293 -33.61 74.98 53.98
C GLU A 293 -35.07 75.46 54.11
N SER A 294 -36.03 74.77 53.49
CA SER A 294 -37.45 75.10 53.62
C SER A 294 -37.95 74.91 55.05
N GLN A 295 -37.45 73.92 55.78
CA GLN A 295 -37.79 73.66 57.18
C GLN A 295 -37.17 74.72 58.11
N ALA A 296 -35.93 75.16 57.86
CA ALA A 296 -35.28 76.24 58.59
C ALA A 296 -35.95 77.61 58.32
N ASN A 297 -36.38 77.87 57.09
CA ASN A 297 -37.21 79.03 56.76
C ASN A 297 -38.62 78.94 57.37
N SER A 298 -39.20 77.74 57.48
CA SER A 298 -40.46 77.49 58.18
C SER A 298 -40.36 77.74 59.70
N SER A 299 -39.31 77.26 60.37
CA SER A 299 -39.11 77.55 61.80
C SER A 299 -38.87 79.04 62.04
N ARG A 300 -38.04 79.69 61.21
CA ARG A 300 -37.79 81.13 61.27
C ARG A 300 -39.05 81.97 61.03
N THR A 301 -39.93 81.57 60.10
CA THR A 301 -41.21 82.26 59.90
C THR A 301 -42.18 82.03 61.06
N GLN A 302 -42.19 80.85 61.70
CA GLN A 302 -42.96 80.63 62.93
C GLN A 302 -42.43 81.46 64.12
N GLU A 303 -41.13 81.67 64.22
CA GLU A 303 -40.52 82.57 65.22
C GLU A 303 -40.91 84.02 64.98
N LEU A 304 -40.81 84.50 63.74
CA LEU A 304 -41.26 85.84 63.35
C LEU A 304 -42.79 86.00 63.54
N GLU A 305 -43.59 84.96 63.29
CA GLU A 305 -45.04 85.01 63.52
C GLU A 305 -45.37 85.12 65.02
N LYS A 306 -44.63 84.44 65.90
CA LYS A 306 -44.73 84.63 67.37
C LYS A 306 -44.33 86.04 67.76
N GLU A 307 -43.19 86.54 67.28
CA GLU A 307 -42.72 87.89 67.58
C GLU A 307 -43.70 88.97 67.09
N VAL A 308 -44.34 88.77 65.92
CA VAL A 308 -45.40 89.65 65.40
C VAL A 308 -46.67 89.55 66.25
N LYS A 309 -47.08 88.36 66.72
CA LYS A 309 -48.22 88.19 67.64
C LYS A 309 -47.96 88.88 68.99
N GLU A 310 -46.76 88.75 69.53
CA GLU A 310 -46.34 89.43 70.77
C GLU A 310 -46.29 90.95 70.60
N LYS A 311 -45.70 91.45 69.51
CA LYS A 311 -45.71 92.88 69.14
C LYS A 311 -47.13 93.40 68.91
N HIS A 312 -48.01 92.62 68.29
CA HIS A 312 -49.42 92.99 68.10
C HIS A 312 -50.17 93.06 69.44
N LEU A 313 -49.93 92.12 70.36
CA LEU A 313 -50.49 92.13 71.71
C LEU A 313 -49.94 93.31 72.54
N LEU A 314 -48.67 93.67 72.39
CA LEU A 314 -48.08 94.87 72.97
C LEU A 314 -48.69 96.15 72.39
N ILE A 315 -48.90 96.23 71.07
CA ILE A 315 -49.63 97.33 70.41
C ILE A 315 -51.08 97.39 70.93
N GLY A 316 -51.73 96.26 71.19
CA GLY A 316 -53.04 96.18 71.83
C GLY A 316 -53.05 96.80 73.23
N LYS A 317 -52.08 96.45 74.08
CA LYS A 317 -51.87 97.06 75.41
C LYS A 317 -51.64 98.57 75.32
N LEU A 318 -50.65 99.00 74.52
CA LEU A 318 -50.32 100.42 74.33
C LEU A 318 -51.48 101.23 73.75
N ARG A 319 -52.32 100.64 72.89
CA ARG A 319 -53.55 101.29 72.40
C ARG A 319 -54.60 101.41 73.50
N HIS A 320 -54.77 100.40 74.35
CA HIS A 320 -55.70 100.48 75.48
C HIS A 320 -55.23 101.50 76.52
N GLU A 321 -53.93 101.53 76.84
CA GLU A 321 -53.29 102.56 77.67
C GLU A 321 -53.46 103.96 77.07
N ALA A 322 -53.27 104.13 75.76
CA ALA A 322 -53.53 105.41 75.08
C ALA A 322 -55.00 105.84 75.12
N VAL A 323 -55.96 104.90 75.07
CA VAL A 323 -57.39 105.18 75.27
C VAL A 323 -57.66 105.60 76.71
N ILE A 324 -57.09 104.92 77.71
CA ILE A 324 -57.20 105.29 79.13
C ILE A 324 -56.60 106.69 79.39
N ILE A 325 -55.45 106.99 78.81
CA ILE A 325 -54.82 108.32 78.90
C ILE A 325 -55.69 109.40 78.23
N ASN A 326 -56.34 109.09 77.11
CA ASN A 326 -57.26 110.01 76.44
C ASN A 326 -58.57 110.19 77.26
N GLU A 327 -59.03 109.15 77.95
CA GLU A 327 -60.15 109.25 78.90
C GLU A 327 -59.78 110.12 80.12
N HIS A 328 -58.60 109.91 80.72
CA HIS A 328 -58.06 110.78 81.77
C HIS A 328 -57.92 112.25 81.29
N LEU A 329 -57.52 112.47 80.03
CA LEU A 329 -57.43 113.80 79.42
C LEU A 329 -58.81 114.42 79.21
N MET A 330 -59.80 113.67 78.71
CA MET A 330 -61.17 114.15 78.55
C MET A 330 -61.85 114.42 79.91
N GLU A 331 -61.57 113.62 80.94
CA GLU A 331 -61.98 113.86 82.33
C GLU A 331 -61.34 115.16 82.86
N ALA A 332 -60.05 115.38 82.64
CA ALA A 332 -59.36 116.61 83.03
C ALA A 332 -59.93 117.85 82.31
N LEU A 333 -60.18 117.78 81.00
CA LEU A 333 -60.82 118.86 80.23
C LEU A 333 -62.28 119.10 80.66
N ARG A 334 -63.03 118.05 80.99
CA ARG A 334 -64.40 118.15 81.53
C ARG A 334 -64.42 118.81 82.91
N ARG A 335 -63.43 118.55 83.76
CA ARG A 335 -63.23 119.26 85.05
C ARG A 335 -62.87 120.73 84.83
N LEU A 336 -61.92 121.02 83.93
CA LEU A 336 -61.50 122.40 83.62
C LEU A 336 -62.67 123.27 83.14
N ARG A 337 -63.46 122.76 82.18
CA ARG A 337 -64.62 123.47 81.60
C ARG A 337 -65.75 123.78 82.59
N ARG A 338 -65.74 123.21 83.80
CA ARG A 338 -66.77 123.46 84.83
C ARG A 338 -66.40 124.59 85.82
N ASN A 339 -65.17 125.10 85.77
CA ASN A 339 -64.66 126.12 86.72
C ASN A 339 -64.52 127.54 86.14
N SER A 340 -64.97 127.80 84.91
CA SER A 340 -64.93 129.12 84.27
C SER A 340 -66.35 129.69 84.05
N SER A 341 -66.91 130.34 85.07
CA SER A 341 -68.14 131.12 84.99
C SER A 341 -67.90 132.53 85.52
N ASP A 342 -68.36 133.54 84.79
CA ASP A 342 -68.06 134.96 85.04
C ASP A 342 -68.65 135.55 86.33
N HIS A 343 -68.30 136.82 86.60
CA HIS A 343 -68.78 137.71 87.68
C HIS A 343 -68.05 137.70 89.05
N ASN A 344 -66.72 137.56 89.08
CA ASN A 344 -65.90 137.92 90.24
C ASN A 344 -65.25 139.32 90.09
N VAL A 345 -66.04 140.39 90.28
CA VAL A 345 -65.50 141.76 90.46
C VAL A 345 -65.07 141.95 91.91
N ASP A 346 -63.87 142.48 92.17
CA ASP A 346 -63.35 142.56 93.55
C ASP A 346 -64.15 143.53 94.43
N ARG A 347 -64.92 142.94 95.35
CA ARG A 347 -65.73 143.62 96.37
C ARG A 347 -64.91 144.59 97.22
N ARG A 348 -63.62 144.34 97.46
CA ARG A 348 -62.74 145.25 98.24
C ARG A 348 -62.45 146.55 97.48
N LEU A 349 -62.13 146.45 96.18
CA LEU A 349 -61.85 147.60 95.33
C LEU A 349 -63.06 148.55 95.26
N VAL A 350 -64.24 148.01 94.95
CA VAL A 350 -65.50 148.79 94.87
C VAL A 350 -65.82 149.47 96.21
N THR A 351 -65.67 148.74 97.33
CA THR A 351 -66.00 149.27 98.67
C THR A 351 -65.10 150.46 99.06
N ASN A 352 -63.81 150.41 98.73
CA ASN A 352 -62.87 151.50 99.04
C ASN A 352 -63.19 152.78 98.26
N VAL A 353 -63.43 152.69 96.94
CA VAL A 353 -63.73 153.89 96.13
C VAL A 353 -65.05 154.54 96.57
N LEU A 354 -66.05 153.74 96.98
CA LEU A 354 -67.31 154.25 97.55
C LEU A 354 -67.10 155.00 98.88
N LEU A 355 -66.25 154.49 99.78
CA LEU A 355 -65.93 155.13 101.06
C LEU A 355 -65.14 156.43 100.88
N SER A 356 -64.18 156.46 99.96
CA SER A 356 -63.46 157.70 99.60
C SER A 356 -64.39 158.73 98.98
N PHE A 357 -65.32 158.31 98.11
CA PHE A 357 -66.34 159.22 97.54
C PHE A 357 -67.22 159.84 98.63
N LEU A 358 -67.69 159.06 99.62
CA LEU A 358 -68.55 159.58 100.69
C LEU A 358 -67.83 160.58 101.60
N THR A 359 -66.56 160.32 101.95
CA THR A 359 -65.79 161.09 102.93
C THR A 359 -65.18 162.39 102.40
N THR A 360 -65.06 162.56 101.07
CA THR A 360 -64.53 163.80 100.46
C THR A 360 -65.51 164.98 100.55
N SER A 361 -65.00 166.14 101.00
CA SER A 361 -65.78 167.37 101.19
C SER A 361 -66.52 167.83 99.93
N ARG A 362 -67.68 168.47 100.12
CA ARG A 362 -68.70 168.75 99.08
C ARG A 362 -68.30 169.82 98.04
N ALA A 363 -67.06 170.30 98.08
CA ALA A 363 -66.51 171.34 97.20
C ALA A 363 -65.20 170.93 96.49
N ASP A 364 -64.72 169.68 96.63
CA ASP A 364 -63.50 169.20 95.98
C ASP A 364 -63.81 168.55 94.61
N ALA A 365 -63.07 168.97 93.57
CA ALA A 365 -63.20 168.45 92.21
C ALA A 365 -62.88 166.94 92.11
N LYS A 366 -61.98 166.40 92.95
CA LYS A 366 -61.60 164.97 92.98
C LYS A 366 -62.78 164.03 93.18
N ARG A 367 -63.88 164.53 93.75
CA ARG A 367 -65.12 163.78 93.96
C ARG A 367 -65.75 163.28 92.66
N PHE A 368 -65.55 163.98 91.53
CA PHE A 368 -66.02 163.55 90.21
C PHE A 368 -65.15 162.46 89.59
N GLU A 369 -63.82 162.52 89.75
CA GLU A 369 -62.89 161.50 89.23
C GLU A 369 -63.14 160.13 89.87
N MET A 370 -63.41 160.09 91.19
CA MET A 370 -63.76 158.86 91.90
C MET A 370 -65.11 158.27 91.46
N LEU A 371 -66.09 159.10 91.09
CA LEU A 371 -67.34 158.61 90.46
C LEU A 371 -67.07 158.03 89.07
N SER A 372 -66.17 158.63 88.30
CA SER A 372 -65.79 158.13 86.97
C SER A 372 -65.11 156.75 87.03
N LEU A 373 -64.21 156.55 88.00
CA LEU A 373 -63.61 155.25 88.29
C LEU A 373 -64.66 154.23 88.74
N LEU A 374 -65.61 154.60 89.61
CA LEU A 374 -66.70 153.71 90.02
C LEU A 374 -67.58 153.29 88.83
N ALA A 375 -67.97 154.24 87.97
CA ALA A 375 -68.76 153.97 86.77
C ALA A 375 -68.06 153.00 85.81
N SER A 376 -66.73 153.13 85.64
CA SER A 376 -65.92 152.22 84.82
C SER A 376 -65.84 150.82 85.45
N ILE A 377 -65.51 150.73 86.75
CA ILE A 377 -65.33 149.45 87.46
C ILE A 377 -66.63 148.64 87.57
N LEU A 378 -67.79 149.30 87.73
CA LEU A 378 -69.11 148.65 87.74
C LEU A 378 -69.78 148.55 86.36
N SER A 379 -69.15 149.06 85.29
CA SER A 379 -69.72 149.10 83.94
C SER A 379 -71.11 149.77 83.88
N TRP A 380 -71.28 150.90 84.58
CA TRP A 380 -72.53 151.66 84.61
C TRP A 380 -72.94 152.13 83.21
N ASN A 381 -74.23 151.97 82.90
CA ASN A 381 -74.80 152.43 81.63
C ASN A 381 -75.08 153.94 81.67
N ASP A 382 -75.20 154.61 80.51
CA ASP A 382 -75.18 156.08 80.44
C ASP A 382 -76.32 156.76 81.23
N VAL A 383 -77.49 156.13 81.32
CA VAL A 383 -78.63 156.59 82.14
C VAL A 383 -78.30 156.61 83.65
N GLU A 384 -77.43 155.71 84.10
CA GLU A 384 -76.98 155.63 85.49
C GLU A 384 -75.88 156.68 85.76
N ARG A 385 -75.02 156.91 84.76
CA ARG A 385 -73.97 157.95 84.77
C ARG A 385 -74.57 159.37 84.78
N GLU A 386 -75.70 159.58 84.11
CA GLU A 386 -76.49 160.83 84.20
C GLU A 386 -77.12 161.00 85.59
N LYS A 387 -77.79 159.97 86.14
CA LYS A 387 -78.37 160.01 87.50
C LYS A 387 -77.32 160.22 88.61
N ALA A 388 -76.10 159.75 88.41
CA ALA A 388 -74.97 160.02 89.31
C ALA A 388 -74.41 161.46 89.19
N GLY A 389 -74.92 162.27 88.26
CA GLY A 389 -74.48 163.65 88.00
C GLY A 389 -73.11 163.75 87.31
N LEU A 390 -72.57 162.63 86.81
CA LEU A 390 -71.19 162.54 86.32
C LEU A 390 -71.02 163.12 84.90
N GLN A 391 -72.07 163.10 84.08
CA GLN A 391 -72.08 163.76 82.78
C GLN A 391 -73.27 164.71 82.65
N ARG A 392 -73.00 165.92 82.14
CA ARG A 392 -73.99 166.70 81.42
C ARG A 392 -73.92 166.27 79.95
N ALA A 393 -75.06 166.06 79.31
CA ALA A 393 -75.13 165.45 77.98
C ALA A 393 -74.27 166.16 76.93
N ASN A 394 -73.28 165.45 76.38
CA ASN A 394 -72.97 165.38 74.94
C ASN A 394 -71.69 164.56 74.66
N ALA A 395 -71.77 163.69 73.63
CA ALA A 395 -70.70 163.36 72.67
C ALA A 395 -69.39 162.66 73.15
N ASN A 396 -68.53 162.13 72.26
CA ASN A 396 -68.71 161.22 71.10
C ASN A 396 -67.30 160.83 70.55
N ILE A 397 -67.21 159.74 69.75
CA ILE A 397 -66.22 159.50 68.67
C ILE A 397 -64.74 159.13 69.02
N ASN A 398 -64.15 158.32 68.12
CA ASN A 398 -62.90 157.54 68.21
C ASN A 398 -61.68 158.16 67.47
N LEU A 399 -60.49 157.59 67.73
CA LEU A 399 -59.33 157.36 66.83
C LEU A 399 -58.40 156.32 67.53
N SER A 400 -57.44 155.56 66.95
CA SER A 400 -56.90 155.28 65.59
C SER A 400 -56.19 153.88 65.67
N SER A 401 -55.31 153.32 64.82
CA SER A 401 -54.64 153.64 63.52
C SER A 401 -53.94 152.36 62.97
N SER A 402 -53.77 152.27 61.63
CA SER A 402 -52.72 151.48 60.89
C SER A 402 -52.68 149.92 60.97
N SER A 403 -52.33 149.15 59.92
CA SER A 403 -52.23 149.41 58.45
C SER A 403 -51.99 148.17 57.55
N PHE A 404 -52.35 148.28 56.24
CA PHE A 404 -51.82 147.56 55.03
C PHE A 404 -52.07 146.03 54.88
N TRP A 405 -51.89 145.28 53.76
CA TRP A 405 -51.84 145.41 52.26
C TRP A 405 -52.14 143.98 51.66
N ARG A 406 -52.42 143.61 50.38
CA ARG A 406 -52.37 144.11 48.95
C ARG A 406 -50.99 143.98 48.23
N ARG A 407 -50.84 143.70 46.91
CA ARG A 407 -51.72 143.55 45.71
C ARG A 407 -51.18 142.41 44.78
N SER A 408 -51.98 141.95 43.79
CA SER A 408 -51.64 140.99 42.71
C SER A 408 -50.95 141.61 41.46
N SER A 409 -50.50 140.73 40.52
CA SER A 409 -50.41 140.84 39.02
C SER A 409 -49.19 141.46 38.27
N SER A 410 -48.79 140.75 37.18
CA SER A 410 -48.45 141.19 35.78
C SER A 410 -47.00 141.14 35.19
N SER A 411 -46.82 140.21 34.23
CA SER A 411 -46.18 140.31 32.87
C SER A 411 -44.67 140.62 32.61
N SER A 412 -44.00 139.63 31.97
CA SER A 412 -43.07 139.67 30.81
C SER A 412 -41.75 140.48 30.78
N GLY A 413 -40.63 139.81 30.41
CA GLY A 413 -39.47 140.45 29.73
C GLY A 413 -38.09 139.75 29.84
N SER A 414 -37.63 139.13 28.74
CA SER A 414 -36.21 138.81 28.35
C SER A 414 -35.22 138.06 29.30
N GLY A 415 -34.44 137.13 28.72
CA GLY A 415 -33.27 136.45 29.34
C GLY A 415 -31.99 137.31 29.32
N PRO A 416 -30.78 136.75 29.56
CA PRO A 416 -30.22 135.47 29.05
C PRO A 416 -29.80 134.47 30.17
N GLN A 417 -29.23 133.26 29.99
CA GLN A 417 -29.04 132.24 28.91
C GLN A 417 -28.74 130.86 29.60
N PRO A 418 -28.65 129.70 28.88
CA PRO A 418 -28.83 128.36 29.47
C PRO A 418 -27.76 127.30 29.12
N GLU A 419 -28.00 126.04 29.51
CA GLU A 419 -27.89 124.80 28.69
C GLU A 419 -28.76 123.71 29.41
N LEU A 420 -29.69 122.94 28.81
CA LEU A 420 -29.61 121.91 27.74
C LEU A 420 -28.62 120.80 28.12
N ILE A 421 -28.98 119.51 28.19
CA ILE A 421 -29.72 118.57 27.30
C ILE A 421 -30.53 117.61 28.22
N LYS A 422 -31.75 117.08 28.01
CA LYS A 422 -32.64 116.68 26.88
C LYS A 422 -32.50 115.22 26.36
N SER A 423 -33.53 114.41 26.67
CA SER A 423 -33.97 113.14 26.03
C SER A 423 -33.13 111.84 26.16
N ASP A 424 -33.86 110.72 26.02
CA ASP A 424 -33.49 109.49 25.29
C ASP A 424 -33.04 108.21 26.04
N GLU A 425 -33.30 108.08 27.35
CA GLU A 425 -32.94 106.85 28.09
C GLU A 425 -33.90 105.65 27.87
N THR A 426 -35.17 105.87 27.51
CA THR A 426 -36.20 104.80 27.46
C THR A 426 -36.27 104.05 26.13
N GLU A 427 -35.81 104.61 25.01
CA GLU A 427 -35.74 103.87 23.74
C GLU A 427 -34.52 102.94 23.68
N SER A 428 -33.43 103.30 24.36
CA SER A 428 -32.14 102.59 24.35
C SER A 428 -32.24 101.11 24.74
N PHE A 429 -32.88 100.80 25.89
CA PHE A 429 -33.08 99.42 26.33
C PHE A 429 -33.97 98.60 25.37
N SER A 430 -34.97 99.23 24.75
CA SER A 430 -35.84 98.54 23.79
C SER A 430 -35.09 98.19 22.50
N ARG A 431 -34.20 99.07 22.02
CA ARG A 431 -33.32 98.78 20.87
C ARG A 431 -32.33 97.66 21.18
N LEU A 432 -31.62 97.72 22.31
CA LEU A 432 -30.66 96.68 22.69
C LEU A 432 -31.30 95.30 22.86
N TRP A 433 -32.53 95.24 23.39
CA TRP A 433 -33.25 93.96 23.53
C TRP A 433 -33.77 93.43 22.18
N VAL A 434 -34.22 94.30 21.28
CA VAL A 434 -34.59 93.94 19.90
C VAL A 434 -33.37 93.54 19.06
N GLU A 435 -32.23 94.19 19.23
CA GLU A 435 -30.96 93.87 18.57
C GLU A 435 -30.40 92.54 19.05
N PHE A 436 -30.49 92.25 20.35
CA PHE A 436 -30.19 90.93 20.92
C PHE A 436 -31.09 89.83 20.32
N LEU A 437 -32.41 90.03 20.30
CA LEU A 437 -33.35 89.07 19.72
C LEU A 437 -33.13 88.86 18.22
N LEU A 438 -32.78 89.92 17.47
CA LEU A 438 -32.45 89.81 16.04
C LEU A 438 -31.11 89.10 15.79
N THR A 439 -30.09 89.33 16.62
CA THR A 439 -28.78 88.65 16.45
C THR A 439 -28.81 87.19 16.90
N GLU A 440 -29.54 86.86 17.96
CA GLU A 440 -29.72 85.47 18.40
C GLU A 440 -30.58 84.68 17.41
N ALA A 441 -31.71 85.24 16.95
CA ALA A 441 -32.57 84.59 15.95
C ALA A 441 -31.90 84.43 14.58
N ALA A 442 -31.10 85.41 14.13
CA ALA A 442 -30.36 85.31 12.86
C ALA A 442 -29.17 84.33 12.91
N SER A 443 -28.76 83.88 14.09
CA SER A 443 -27.64 82.94 14.26
C SER A 443 -28.06 81.46 14.22
N GLY A 444 -29.36 81.16 14.07
CA GLY A 444 -29.92 79.82 14.29
C GLY A 444 -30.28 78.98 13.06
N GLU A 445 -30.23 79.52 11.83
CA GLU A 445 -30.86 78.87 10.67
C GLU A 445 -29.99 78.75 9.40
N ASN A 446 -30.04 77.56 8.78
CA ASN A 446 -29.72 77.24 7.37
C ASN A 446 -28.20 77.13 6.98
N PRO A 447 -27.84 76.54 5.81
CA PRO A 447 -27.62 75.07 5.78
C PRO A 447 -26.39 74.62 4.95
N THR A 448 -26.28 73.31 4.71
CA THR A 448 -25.24 72.65 3.89
C THR A 448 -25.19 73.10 2.42
N SER A 449 -23.99 73.45 1.91
CA SER A 449 -23.65 73.33 0.47
C SER A 449 -22.14 73.27 0.22
N THR A 450 -21.70 72.41 -0.71
CA THR A 450 -20.32 72.38 -1.28
C THR A 450 -20.24 73.23 -2.56
N PRO A 451 -19.02 73.55 -3.07
CA PRO A 451 -18.66 72.98 -4.39
C PRO A 451 -17.14 72.77 -4.71
N VAL A 452 -16.85 71.66 -5.41
CA VAL A 452 -15.96 71.51 -6.62
C VAL A 452 -14.48 72.00 -6.62
N SER A 453 -13.54 71.04 -6.51
CA SER A 453 -12.46 70.61 -7.47
C SER A 453 -11.64 71.63 -8.30
N PRO A 454 -10.35 71.37 -8.73
CA PRO A 454 -9.93 70.06 -9.30
C PRO A 454 -8.42 69.59 -9.24
N THR A 455 -8.22 68.32 -9.65
CA THR A 455 -6.94 67.60 -9.95
C THR A 455 -6.05 67.24 -8.74
N LYS A 456 -5.24 66.15 -8.73
CA LYS A 456 -4.75 65.24 -9.80
C LYS A 456 -4.26 63.90 -9.20
N ARG A 457 -4.62 62.75 -9.81
CA ARG A 457 -3.97 61.39 -9.70
C ARG A 457 -3.95 60.66 -8.34
N ASP A 458 -4.06 59.33 -8.21
CA ASP A 458 -4.63 58.19 -8.98
C ASP A 458 -5.03 57.14 -7.86
N SER A 459 -5.24 55.81 -7.96
CA SER A 459 -5.15 54.74 -8.98
C SER A 459 -5.95 53.47 -8.54
N SER A 460 -6.14 52.50 -9.45
CA SER A 460 -6.52 51.07 -9.26
C SER A 460 -7.78 50.64 -8.46
N LEU A 461 -8.65 49.87 -9.14
CA LEU A 461 -9.74 49.03 -8.61
C LEU A 461 -9.26 47.56 -8.45
N PRO A 462 -10.10 46.61 -7.98
CA PRO A 462 -11.07 45.95 -8.88
C PRO A 462 -12.48 45.77 -8.29
N SER A 463 -13.44 45.35 -9.13
CA SER A 463 -14.87 45.19 -8.78
C SER A 463 -15.40 43.79 -9.09
N THR A 464 -16.52 43.41 -8.47
CA THR A 464 -17.24 42.15 -8.72
C THR A 464 -18.02 42.13 -10.06
N PRO A 465 -18.15 40.96 -10.71
CA PRO A 465 -19.07 40.76 -11.84
C PRO A 465 -20.42 40.14 -11.41
N THR A 466 -21.44 40.31 -12.25
CA THR A 466 -22.73 39.60 -12.18
C THR A 466 -23.15 39.10 -13.57
N LEU A 467 -24.17 38.24 -13.63
CA LEU A 467 -24.88 37.62 -14.78
C LEU A 467 -24.49 36.17 -15.12
N GLY A 468 -25.51 35.36 -15.43
CA GLY A 468 -25.39 33.92 -15.74
C GLY A 468 -26.73 33.17 -15.72
N ASN A 469 -27.65 33.50 -16.65
CA ASN A 469 -29.02 32.97 -16.68
C ASN A 469 -29.16 31.73 -17.59
N PHE A 470 -29.48 30.57 -17.02
CA PHE A 470 -30.02 29.40 -17.77
C PHE A 470 -31.02 28.58 -16.93
N SER A 471 -32.04 28.05 -17.59
CA SER A 471 -33.14 27.28 -16.96
C SER A 471 -32.91 25.77 -17.01
N PRO A 472 -33.40 25.00 -16.02
CA PRO A 472 -33.51 23.54 -16.11
C PRO A 472 -34.81 23.12 -16.84
N PRO A 473 -34.83 22.01 -17.58
CA PRO A 473 -36.07 21.35 -17.97
C PRO A 473 -36.68 20.58 -16.78
N SER A 474 -38.00 20.56 -16.70
CA SER A 474 -38.76 19.76 -15.72
C SER A 474 -38.72 18.26 -16.04
N LEU A 475 -38.89 17.41 -15.02
CA LEU A 475 -39.97 16.41 -15.00
C LEU A 475 -40.19 15.81 -13.60
N SER A 476 -41.44 15.47 -13.31
CA SER A 476 -41.91 14.74 -12.11
C SER A 476 -42.08 13.24 -12.47
N PRO A 477 -42.59 12.32 -11.62
CA PRO A 477 -43.04 12.43 -10.21
C PRO A 477 -42.53 11.26 -9.31
N GLY A 478 -43.11 11.08 -8.10
CA GLY A 478 -43.30 9.70 -7.58
C GLY A 478 -43.08 9.41 -6.08
N PHE A 479 -44.11 9.64 -5.28
CA PHE A 479 -44.65 8.72 -4.24
C PHE A 479 -43.75 7.82 -3.34
N LYS A 480 -43.93 8.04 -2.03
CA LYS A 480 -44.09 7.04 -0.92
C LYS A 480 -42.88 6.26 -0.33
N GLN A 481 -42.74 6.42 0.98
CA GLN A 481 -42.74 5.40 2.06
C GLN A 481 -42.19 3.98 1.76
N GLY A 482 -41.21 3.54 2.55
CA GLY A 482 -40.77 2.13 2.58
C GLY A 482 -39.78 1.81 3.71
N LEU A 483 -40.26 1.69 4.96
CA LEU A 483 -39.47 1.20 6.09
C LEU A 483 -39.80 -0.28 6.36
N SER A 484 -38.90 -1.20 6.00
CA SER A 484 -38.89 -2.58 6.51
C SER A 484 -37.51 -3.22 6.32
N GLN A 485 -37.01 -3.87 7.37
CA GLN A 485 -35.73 -4.60 7.38
C GLN A 485 -35.83 -5.94 6.65
N ILE A 486 -34.70 -6.56 6.32
CA ILE A 486 -34.32 -7.89 6.85
C ILE A 486 -32.83 -8.20 6.57
N SER A 487 -32.29 -9.12 7.39
CA SER A 487 -30.97 -9.76 7.42
C SER A 487 -30.38 -10.14 6.02
N SER A 488 -29.09 -10.41 5.85
CA SER A 488 -28.13 -11.02 6.79
C SER A 488 -26.66 -10.88 6.36
N SER A 489 -25.74 -10.72 7.31
CA SER A 489 -24.29 -10.99 7.12
C SER A 489 -23.76 -11.82 8.28
N ALA A 490 -23.12 -12.96 7.98
CA ALA A 490 -22.50 -13.82 8.99
C ALA A 490 -21.07 -13.35 9.32
N ALA A 491 -20.71 -13.32 10.60
CA ALA A 491 -19.34 -13.06 11.04
C ALA A 491 -18.55 -14.38 11.08
N ILE A 492 -17.63 -14.57 10.14
CA ILE A 492 -16.65 -15.65 10.17
C ILE A 492 -15.40 -15.20 10.95
N ALA A 493 -15.25 -15.71 12.17
CA ALA A 493 -14.08 -15.48 13.01
C ALA A 493 -13.32 -16.81 13.21
N SER A 494 -12.21 -16.98 12.48
CA SER A 494 -11.37 -18.17 12.52
C SER A 494 -9.90 -17.79 12.75
N THR A 495 -9.45 -17.86 14.00
CA THR A 495 -8.04 -17.70 14.38
C THR A 495 -7.28 -19.02 14.23
N PRO A 496 -6.02 -19.01 13.73
CA PRO A 496 -5.24 -20.23 13.58
C PRO A 496 -4.76 -20.77 14.94
N ASN A 497 -4.73 -22.09 15.07
CA ASN A 497 -4.19 -22.81 16.24
C ASN A 497 -2.92 -23.54 15.81
N LEU A 498 -1.81 -23.37 16.54
CA LEU A 498 -0.52 -23.98 16.19
C LEU A 498 0.37 -24.20 17.43
N SER A 499 0.17 -25.33 18.12
CA SER A 499 1.14 -25.91 19.04
C SER A 499 0.92 -27.42 19.14
N LEU A 500 1.98 -28.21 18.99
CA LEU A 500 1.94 -29.67 19.06
C LEU A 500 2.61 -30.19 20.35
N PRO A 501 2.15 -31.33 20.90
CA PRO A 501 2.66 -31.93 22.14
C PRO A 501 3.71 -33.03 21.78
N PRO A 502 4.03 -34.05 22.61
CA PRO A 502 3.76 -34.27 24.04
C PRO A 502 4.99 -34.71 24.87
N LYS A 503 4.88 -34.65 26.21
CA LYS A 503 5.09 -35.81 27.10
C LYS A 503 4.78 -35.47 28.57
N GLY A 504 4.00 -36.32 29.22
CA GLY A 504 3.91 -36.36 30.68
C GLY A 504 4.70 -37.53 31.26
N LYS A 505 5.03 -37.44 32.55
CA LYS A 505 5.36 -38.59 33.41
C LYS A 505 5.05 -38.23 34.86
N GLU A 506 4.27 -39.08 35.51
CA GLU A 506 4.04 -39.02 36.95
C GLU A 506 5.13 -39.80 37.73
N LYS A 507 4.93 -39.83 39.06
CA LYS A 507 5.73 -40.44 40.14
C LYS A 507 6.83 -39.54 40.70
N SER A 508 6.86 -39.14 41.98
CA SER A 508 6.37 -39.67 43.28
C SER A 508 7.42 -40.44 44.10
N GLU A 509 7.35 -40.20 45.42
CA GLU A 509 8.01 -40.90 46.52
C GLU A 509 9.49 -40.54 46.82
N SER A 510 9.67 -40.19 48.11
CA SER A 510 10.87 -40.34 48.97
C SER A 510 12.20 -39.69 48.56
#